data_AF-A0A4C1Z170-F1
#
_entry.id   AF-A0A4C1Z170-F1
#
_cell.length_a   1.000
_cell.length_b   1.000
_cell.length_c   1.000
_cell.angle_alpha   90.00
_cell.angle_beta   90.00
_cell.angle_gamma   90.00
#
_symmetry.space_group_name_H-M   'P 1'
#
loop_
_entity.id
_entity.type
_entity.pdbx_description
1 polymer ?
#
loop_
_entity_poly.entity_id
_entity_poly.type
_entity_poly.pdbx_seq_one_letter_code
_entity_poly.pdbx_strand_id
1 'polypeptide(L)'
;MTALLAQILTGHGGFAQYLYRLKLKNSPYCACAPDEVQNVLHVLKECLFFVKELVETETGTGVKIVRQGFPNLVNDDKNIAIFSKFCEGVTRRCNIKNSSTVYTAKD
;
A
#
# COMPACT_ATOMS: atom_id res chain seq x y z
N MET A 1 16.00 -1.31 3.06
CA MET A 1 14.58 -1.07 3.36
C MET A 1 14.31 0.41 3.20
N THR A 2 13.39 0.80 2.30
CA THR A 2 13.10 2.22 2.03
C THR A 2 12.10 2.78 3.04
N ALA A 3 12.02 4.11 3.14
CA ALA A 3 11.04 4.77 4.02
C ALA A 3 9.59 4.43 3.63
N LEU A 4 9.30 4.29 2.34
CA LEU A 4 7.98 3.88 1.83
C LEU A 4 7.65 2.44 2.23
N LEU A 5 8.62 1.52 2.14
CA LEU A 5 8.42 0.14 2.60
C LEU A 5 8.17 0.08 4.12
N ALA A 6 8.90 0.88 4.91
CA ALA A 6 8.68 0.96 6.35
C ALA A 6 7.28 1.49 6.69
N GLN A 7 6.78 2.49 5.95
CA GLN A 7 5.44 3.05 6.14
C GLN A 7 4.36 1.99 5.96
N ILE A 8 4.38 1.23 4.87
CA ILE A 8 3.35 0.22 4.61
C ILE A 8 3.44 -0.97 5.57
N LEU A 9 4.65 -1.40 5.95
CA LEU A 9 4.81 -2.50 6.90
C LEU A 9 4.29 -2.17 8.29
N THR A 10 4.33 -0.89 8.66
CA THR A 10 3.90 -0.42 9.98
C THR A 10 2.53 0.24 9.97
N GLY A 11 1.92 0.43 8.79
CA GLY A 11 0.66 1.15 8.60
C GLY A 11 0.74 2.64 8.92
N HIS A 12 1.93 3.24 8.88
CA HIS A 12 2.14 4.68 9.08
C HIS A 12 2.14 5.43 7.75
N GLY A 13 1.99 6.76 7.79
CA GLY A 13 2.06 7.63 6.62
C GLY A 13 0.68 8.00 6.08
N GLY A 14 0.54 8.07 4.76
CA GLY A 14 -0.64 8.60 4.09
C GLY A 14 -1.86 7.70 4.06
N PHE A 15 -1.99 6.72 4.96
CA PHE A 15 -3.19 5.88 5.05
C PHE A 15 -4.27 6.61 5.86
N ALA A 16 -5.49 6.70 5.33
CA ALA A 16 -6.57 7.46 5.97
C ALA A 16 -6.87 6.96 7.40
N GLN A 17 -6.78 5.65 7.64
CA GLN A 17 -6.92 5.08 8.99
C GLN A 17 -5.88 5.66 9.97
N TYR A 18 -4.62 5.76 9.55
CA TYR A 18 -3.55 6.29 10.38
C TYR A 18 -3.72 7.79 10.63
N LEU A 19 -3.99 8.56 9.57
CA LEU A 19 -4.20 10.01 9.69
C LEU A 19 -5.42 10.34 10.56
N TYR A 20 -6.49 9.54 10.48
CA TYR A 20 -7.67 9.67 11.33
C TYR A 20 -7.34 9.45 12.81
N ARG A 21 -6.53 8.42 13.13
CA ARG A 21 -6.05 8.18 14.52
C ARG A 21 -5.25 9.36 15.08
N LEU A 22 -4.51 10.07 14.22
CA LEU A 22 -3.78 11.30 14.59
C LEU A 22 -4.65 12.57 14.57
N LYS A 23 -5.94 12.47 14.24
CA LYS A 23 -6.85 13.61 14.08
C LYS A 23 -6.42 14.59 12.97
N LEU A 24 -5.66 14.11 11.98
CA LEU A 24 -5.23 14.89 10.80
C LEU A 24 -6.18 14.72 9.60
N LYS A 25 -7.11 13.76 9.67
CA LYS A 25 -8.15 13.53 8.66
C LYS A 25 -9.48 13.30 9.37
N ASN A 26 -10.57 13.77 8.77
CA ASN A 26 -11.91 13.68 9.36
C ASN A 26 -12.55 12.28 9.25
N SER A 27 -11.99 11.40 8.42
CA SER A 27 -12.55 10.07 8.15
C SER A 27 -11.43 9.04 7.90
N PRO A 28 -11.58 7.80 8.40
CA PRO A 28 -10.64 6.71 8.13
C PRO A 28 -10.88 6.01 6.78
N TYR A 29 -11.96 6.36 6.07
CA TYR A 29 -12.42 5.65 4.89
C TYR A 29 -11.63 6.02 3.63
N CYS A 30 -11.49 5.05 2.74
CA CYS A 30 -10.87 5.21 1.43
C CYS A 30 -11.83 5.94 0.48
N ALA A 31 -11.29 6.74 -0.43
CA ALA A 31 -12.14 7.39 -1.43
C ALA A 31 -12.64 6.42 -2.52
N CYS A 32 -12.22 5.15 -2.52
CA CYS A 32 -12.68 4.16 -3.49
C CYS A 32 -14.07 3.61 -3.15
N ALA A 33 -14.44 3.58 -1.87
CA ALA A 33 -15.72 3.08 -1.38
C ALA A 33 -16.03 3.69 0.00
N PRO A 34 -17.29 4.08 0.27
CA PRO A 34 -17.66 4.86 1.46
C PRO A 34 -17.52 4.11 2.80
N ASP A 35 -17.52 2.79 2.78
CA ASP A 35 -17.49 1.89 3.95
C ASP A 35 -16.14 1.18 4.14
N GLU A 36 -15.19 1.39 3.22
CA GLU A 36 -13.89 0.74 3.25
C GLU A 36 -12.86 1.56 4.02
N VAL A 37 -12.38 1.06 5.16
CA VAL A 37 -11.30 1.71 5.91
C VAL A 37 -9.99 1.59 5.13
N GLN A 38 -9.33 2.73 4.87
CA GLN A 38 -8.06 2.72 4.16
C GLN A 38 -6.91 2.30 5.10
N ASN A 39 -6.79 1.00 5.32
CA ASN A 39 -5.66 0.36 5.99
C ASN A 39 -4.74 -0.33 4.97
N VAL A 40 -3.64 -0.92 5.45
CA VAL A 40 -2.63 -1.60 4.62
C VAL A 40 -3.21 -2.77 3.82
N LEU A 41 -4.08 -3.57 4.43
CA LEU A 41 -4.66 -4.73 3.75
C LEU A 41 -5.57 -4.29 2.59
N HIS A 42 -6.42 -3.29 2.85
CA HIS A 42 -7.31 -2.73 1.84
C HIS A 42 -6.50 -2.24 0.63
N VAL A 43 -5.48 -1.41 0.83
CA VAL A 43 -4.70 -0.85 -0.30
C VAL A 43 -3.85 -1.88 -1.05
N LEU A 44 -3.48 -2.99 -0.42
CA LEU A 44 -2.71 -4.06 -1.05
C LEU A 44 -3.57 -5.12 -1.75
N LYS A 45 -4.85 -5.27 -1.40
CA LYS A 45 -5.69 -6.40 -1.84
C LYS A 45 -7.00 -6.01 -2.51
N GLU A 46 -7.64 -4.94 -2.05
CA GLU A 46 -9.07 -4.70 -2.31
C GLU A 46 -9.34 -3.33 -2.95
N CYS A 47 -8.41 -2.39 -2.79
CA CYS A 47 -8.62 -1.01 -3.20
C CYS A 47 -8.73 -0.87 -4.72
N LEU A 48 -9.88 -0.35 -5.17
CA LEU A 48 -10.17 -0.12 -6.58
C LEU A 48 -9.16 0.80 -7.29
N PHE A 49 -8.43 1.64 -6.54
CA PHE A 49 -7.39 2.51 -7.13
C PHE A 49 -6.13 1.78 -7.57
N PHE A 50 -5.91 0.54 -7.11
CA PHE A 50 -4.67 -0.22 -7.31
C PHE A 50 -4.90 -1.57 -8.01
N VAL A 51 -6.09 -1.81 -8.56
CA VAL A 51 -6.44 -3.08 -9.24
C VAL A 51 -5.48 -3.39 -10.37
N LYS A 52 -5.09 -2.38 -11.15
CA LYS A 52 -4.13 -2.56 -12.25
C LYS A 52 -2.77 -3.00 -11.72
N GLU A 53 -2.21 -2.27 -10.77
CA GLU A 53 -0.89 -2.58 -10.20
C GLU A 53 -0.88 -3.92 -9.45
N LEU A 54 -1.99 -4.29 -8.83
CA LEU A 54 -2.18 -5.60 -8.21
C LEU A 54 -2.10 -6.71 -9.27
N VAL A 55 -2.88 -6.60 -10.35
CA VAL A 55 -2.89 -7.61 -11.43
C VAL A 55 -1.52 -7.70 -12.11
N GLU A 56 -0.85 -6.57 -12.36
CA GLU A 56 0.51 -6.55 -12.91
C GLU A 56 1.51 -7.25 -11.98
N THR A 57 1.40 -7.03 -10.68
CA THR A 57 2.25 -7.66 -9.66
C THR A 57 1.99 -9.17 -9.57
N GLU A 58 0.72 -9.59 -9.53
CA GLU A 58 0.34 -11.01 -9.53
C GLU A 58 0.82 -11.72 -10.80
N THR A 59 0.73 -11.06 -11.95
CA THR A 59 1.21 -11.59 -13.24
C THR A 59 2.73 -11.69 -13.26
N GLY A 60 3.44 -10.66 -12.78
CA GLY A 60 4.90 -10.62 -12.78
C GLY A 60 5.54 -11.62 -11.81
N THR A 61 4.85 -11.97 -10.73
CA THR A 61 5.31 -12.92 -9.72
C THR A 61 4.75 -14.34 -9.91
N GLY A 62 3.62 -14.48 -10.61
CA GLY A 62 2.84 -15.72 -10.66
C GLY A 62 2.16 -16.06 -9.33
N VAL A 63 2.13 -15.14 -8.36
CA VAL A 63 1.60 -15.37 -7.00
C VAL A 63 0.46 -14.40 -6.71
N LYS A 64 -0.65 -14.94 -6.20
CA LYS A 64 -1.79 -14.12 -5.75
C LYS A 64 -1.46 -13.32 -4.50
N ILE A 65 -1.83 -12.04 -4.45
CA ILE A 65 -1.64 -11.17 -3.26
C ILE A 65 -2.75 -11.46 -2.25
N VAL A 66 -2.70 -12.67 -1.69
CA VAL A 66 -3.58 -13.14 -0.62
C VAL A 66 -2.72 -13.61 0.56
N ARG A 67 -3.34 -13.87 1.71
CA ARG A 67 -2.58 -14.21 2.94
C ARG A 67 -1.66 -15.41 2.73
N GLN A 68 -2.12 -16.41 1.99
CA GLN A 68 -1.38 -17.63 1.67
C GLN A 68 -0.25 -17.41 0.65
N GLY A 69 -0.31 -16.33 -0.15
CA GLY A 69 0.70 -16.01 -1.16
C GLY A 69 1.93 -15.30 -0.60
N PHE A 70 1.83 -14.65 0.57
CA PHE A 70 2.94 -13.86 1.12
C PHE A 70 4.24 -14.65 1.34
N PRO A 71 4.25 -15.90 1.86
CA PRO A 71 5.49 -16.66 1.97
C PRO A 71 6.20 -16.80 0.61
N ASN A 72 5.47 -17.04 -0.47
CA ASN A 72 6.04 -17.19 -1.82
C ASN A 72 6.47 -15.85 -2.44
N LEU A 73 5.85 -14.74 -2.02
CA LEU A 73 6.26 -13.40 -2.41
C LEU A 73 7.55 -12.95 -1.71
N VAL A 74 7.76 -13.37 -0.46
CA VAL A 74 8.86 -12.90 0.39
C VAL A 74 10.09 -13.80 0.32
N ASN A 75 9.92 -15.11 0.10
CA ASN A 75 11.03 -16.08 0.10
C ASN A 75 11.77 -16.21 -1.24
N ASP A 76 11.31 -15.52 -2.29
CA ASP A 76 11.96 -15.51 -3.60
C ASP A 76 12.45 -14.09 -3.93
N ASP A 77 13.74 -13.97 -4.29
CA ASP A 77 14.42 -12.68 -4.50
C ASP A 77 13.78 -11.84 -5.62
N LYS A 78 13.32 -12.50 -6.68
CA LYS A 78 12.66 -11.82 -7.80
C LYS A 78 11.27 -11.34 -7.38
N ASN A 79 10.51 -12.19 -6.70
CA ASN A 79 9.16 -11.87 -6.26
C ASN A 79 9.17 -10.75 -5.22
N ILE A 80 10.09 -10.78 -4.25
CA ILE A 80 10.16 -9.75 -3.22
C ILE A 80 10.59 -8.41 -3.82
N ALA A 81 11.43 -8.39 -4.85
CA ALA A 81 11.79 -7.16 -5.57
C ALA A 81 10.56 -6.56 -6.30
N ILE A 82 9.78 -7.39 -6.99
CA ILE A 82 8.56 -6.94 -7.69
C ILE A 82 7.51 -6.46 -6.68
N PHE A 83 7.27 -7.24 -5.62
CA PHE A 83 6.30 -6.92 -4.57
C PHE A 83 6.70 -5.67 -3.78
N SER A 84 7.99 -5.45 -3.54
CA SER A 84 8.48 -4.24 -2.88
C SER A 84 8.20 -2.99 -3.71
N LYS A 85 8.41 -3.04 -5.04
CA LYS A 85 8.07 -1.92 -5.94
C LYS A 85 6.59 -1.60 -5.93
N PHE A 86 5.73 -2.63 -5.93
CA PHE A 86 4.29 -2.45 -5.77
C PHE A 86 3.94 -1.75 -4.45
N CYS A 87 4.48 -2.24 -3.33
CA CYS A 87 4.28 -1.66 -2.01
C CYS A 87 4.69 -0.19 -1.93
N GLU A 88 5.85 0.16 -2.48
CA GLU A 88 6.34 1.54 -2.53
C GLU A 88 5.45 2.45 -3.38
N GLY A 89 5.01 1.96 -4.54
CA GLY A 89 4.08 2.67 -5.42
C GLY A 89 2.74 2.97 -4.76
N VAL A 90 2.14 1.97 -4.12
CA VAL A 90 0.89 2.11 -3.34
C VAL A 90 1.06 3.15 -2.23
N THR A 91 2.15 3.05 -1.47
CA THR A 91 2.45 3.97 -0.36
C THR A 91 2.60 5.40 -0.85
N ARG A 92 3.39 5.62 -1.91
CA ARG A 92 3.59 6.92 -2.53
C ARG A 92 2.27 7.55 -2.98
N ARG A 93 1.42 6.76 -3.64
CA ARG A 93 0.10 7.23 -4.10
C ARG A 93 -0.84 7.54 -2.94
N CYS A 94 -0.80 6.78 -1.84
CA CYS A 94 -1.55 7.08 -0.62
C CYS A 94 -1.07 8.38 0.04
N ASN A 95 0.24 8.60 0.14
CA ASN A 95 0.82 9.85 0.65
C ASN A 95 0.33 11.06 -0.14
N ILE A 96 0.38 10.99 -1.47
CA ILE A 96 -0.09 12.06 -2.36
C ILE A 96 -1.61 12.27 -2.20
N LYS A 97 -2.41 11.20 -2.29
CA LYS A 97 -3.89 11.29 -2.25
C LYS A 97 -4.41 11.87 -0.93
N ASN A 98 -3.72 11.60 0.18
CA ASN A 98 -4.16 12.05 1.49
C ASN A 98 -3.37 13.25 2.01
N SER A 99 -2.63 13.95 1.12
CA SER A 99 -1.85 15.14 1.46
C SER A 99 -0.89 14.94 2.63
N SER A 100 -0.41 13.71 2.82
CA SER A 100 0.60 13.40 3.81
C SER A 100 1.95 13.85 3.25
N THR A 101 2.47 14.96 3.76
CA THR A 101 3.76 15.57 3.36
C THR A 101 4.99 14.76 3.81
N VAL A 102 4.77 13.56 4.32
CA VAL A 102 5.81 12.70 4.91
C VAL A 102 6.50 11.91 3.79
N TYR A 103 7.60 12.48 3.29
CA TYR A 103 8.61 11.93 2.36
C TYR A 103 8.33 11.99 0.85
N THR A 104 7.91 13.16 0.34
CA THR A 104 8.24 13.55 -1.04
C THR A 104 9.66 14.15 -1.08
N ALA A 105 10.66 13.45 -0.56
CA ALA A 105 12.03 13.77 -0.91
C ALA A 105 12.21 13.29 -2.36
N LYS A 106 12.35 14.25 -3.27
CA LYS A 106 12.83 14.00 -4.62
C LYS A 106 14.22 13.38 -4.50
N ASP A 107 14.41 12.22 -5.14
CA ASP A 107 15.74 11.83 -5.61
C ASP A 107 16.24 12.90 -6.60
#